data_AF-A0A2E9MFB4-F1
#
_entry.id   AF-A0A2E9MFB4-F1
#
_cell.length_a   1.000
_cell.length_b   1.000
_cell.length_c   1.000
_cell.angle_alpha   90.00
_cell.angle_beta   90.00
_cell.angle_gamma   90.00
#
_symmetry.space_group_name_H-M   'P 1'
#
loop_
_entity.id
_entity.type
_entity.pdbx_description
1 polymer ?
#
loop_
_entity_poly.entity_id
_entity_poly.type
_entity_poly.pdbx_seq_one_letter_code
_entity_poly.pdbx_strand_id
1 'polypeptide(L)' 'MLYDESGACVHHLNGPAAIVWQVCLEGATAQQMVTRIRRAYDADEDRAQQDVERVVKQLGDEGAIR' A
#
# COMPACT_ATOMS: atom_id res chain seq x y z
N MET A 1 6.17 7.46 -6.74
CA MET A 1 5.67 7.21 -8.11
C MET A 1 6.15 5.83 -8.51
N LEU A 2 5.24 4.95 -8.92
CA LEU A 2 5.57 3.66 -9.50
C LEU A 2 5.39 3.74 -11.02
N TYR A 3 6.30 3.11 -11.74
CA TYR A 3 6.24 2.94 -13.20
C TYR A 3 5.93 1.47 -13.47
N ASP A 4 5.00 1.21 -14.39
CA ASP A 4 4.83 -0.14 -14.94
C ASP A 4 6.06 -0.55 -15.78
N GLU A 5 6.18 -1.84 -16.11
CA GLU A 5 7.33 -2.36 -16.88
C GLU A 5 7.50 -1.68 -18.25
N SER A 6 6.43 -1.09 -18.79
CA SER A 6 6.43 -0.36 -20.06
C SER A 6 6.79 1.13 -19.91
N GLY A 7 6.81 1.66 -18.68
CA GLY A 7 7.00 3.08 -18.38
C GLY A 7 5.84 3.99 -18.81
N ALA A 8 4.71 3.42 -19.22
CA ALA A 8 3.55 4.13 -19.75
C ALA A 8 2.58 4.60 -18.67
N CYS A 9 2.57 3.97 -17.49
CA CYS A 9 1.69 4.31 -16.38
C CYS A 9 2.46 4.77 -15.15
N VAL A 10 2.15 5.99 -14.69
CA VAL A 10 2.68 6.55 -13.44
C VAL A 10 1.60 6.47 -12.36
N HIS A 11 1.80 5.58 -11.38
CA HIS A 11 0.89 5.47 -10.24
C HIS A 11 1.38 6.42 -9.14
N HIS A 12 0.54 7.41 -8.82
CA HIS A 12 0.80 8.33 -7.72
C HIS A 12 0.32 7.71 -6.40
N LEU A 13 1.25 7.11 -5.67
CA LEU A 13 0.98 6.61 -4.32
C LEU A 13 0.76 7.81 -3.39
N ASN A 14 -0.40 7.83 -2.74
CA ASN A 14 -0.58 8.66 -1.56
C ASN A 14 0.25 8.10 -0.40
N GLY A 15 0.36 8.86 0.69
CA GLY A 15 1.20 8.50 1.83
C GLY A 15 0.99 7.06 2.37
N PRO A 16 -0.24 6.64 2.68
CA PRO A 16 -0.54 5.27 3.09
C PRO A 16 -0.16 4.23 2.03
N ALA A 17 -0.41 4.50 0.74
CA ALA A 17 -0.09 3.56 -0.33
C ALA A 17 1.43 3.35 -0.51
N ALA A 18 2.24 4.38 -0.24
CA ALA A 18 3.69 4.25 -0.22
C ALA A 18 4.17 3.33 0.91
N ILE A 19 3.53 3.40 2.08
CA ILE A 19 3.85 2.50 3.21
C ILE A 19 3.47 1.06 2.84
N VAL A 20 2.26 0.82 2.34
CA VAL A 20 1.83 -0.53 1.91
C VAL A 20 2.81 -1.12 0.90
N TRP A 21 3.20 -0.35 -0.11
CA TRP A 21 4.17 -0.77 -1.12
C TRP A 21 5.52 -1.19 -0.50
N GLN A 22 6.08 -0.38 0.41
CA GLN A 22 7.34 -0.71 1.08
C GLN A 22 7.22 -1.99 1.92
N VAL A 23 6.10 -2.17 2.62
CA VAL A 23 5.89 -3.35 3.46
C VAL A 23 5.74 -4.63 2.61
N CYS A 24 5.08 -4.53 1.45
CA CYS A 24 5.00 -5.63 0.50
C CYS A 24 6.39 -6.09 0.03
N LEU A 25 7.32 -5.16 -0.25
CA LEU A 25 8.69 -5.48 -0.63
C LEU A 25 9.49 -6.16 0.48
N GLU A 26 9.18 -5.85 1.75
CA GLU A 26 9.81 -6.46 2.92
C GLU A 26 9.23 -7.85 3.26
N GLY A 27 8.19 -8.32 2.55
CA GLY A 27 7.50 -9.58 2.84
C GLY A 27 6.73 -9.57 4.16
N ALA A 28 6.36 -8.39 4.64
CA ALA A 28 5.68 -8.22 5.92
C ALA A 28 4.15 -8.44 5.81
N THR A 29 3.52 -8.74 6.95
CA THR A 29 2.10 -9.10 7.00
C THR A 29 1.19 -7.88 6.96
N ALA A 30 -0.08 -8.09 6.58
CA ALA A 30 -1.10 -7.04 6.59
C ALA A 30 -1.21 -6.32 7.96
N GLN A 31 -1.06 -7.05 9.07
CA GLN A 31 -1.10 -6.48 10.41
C GLN A 31 0.08 -5.51 10.69
N GLN A 32 1.25 -5.80 10.12
CA GLN A 32 2.41 -4.90 10.18
C GLN A 32 2.19 -3.65 9.34
N MET A 33 1.51 -3.76 8.18
CA MET A 33 1.10 -2.60 7.36
C MET A 33 0.17 -1.67 8.13
N VAL A 34 -0.89 -2.23 8.73
CA VAL A 34 -1.87 -1.49 9.53
C VAL A 34 -1.17 -0.77 10.69
N THR A 35 -0.29 -1.47 11.42
CA THR A 35 0.46 -0.87 12.54
C THR A 35 1.31 0.33 12.09
N ARG A 36 1.96 0.24 10.93
CA ARG A 36 2.78 1.34 10.38
C ARG A 36 1.94 2.52 9.92
N ILE A 37 0.80 2.29 9.28
CA ILE A 37 -0.13 3.35 8.87
C ILE A 37 -0.70 4.08 10.09
N ARG A 38 -1.14 3.35 11.11
CA ARG A 38 -1.63 3.94 12.36
C ARG A 38 -0.58 4.84 13.01
N ARG A 39 0.68 4.39 13.07
CA ARG A 39 1.77 5.19 13.63
C ARG A 39 2.12 6.43 12.79
N ALA A 40 2.04 6.32 11.47
CA ALA A 40 2.42 7.41 10.57
C ALA A 40 1.34 8.49 10.44
N TYR A 41 0.06 8.11 10.54
CA TYR A 41 -1.09 8.97 10.25
C TYR A 41 -2.04 9.18 11.43
N ASP A 42 -1.72 8.64 12.61
CA ASP A 42 -2.60 8.64 13.80
C ASP A 42 -4.03 8.15 13.48
N ALA A 43 -4.11 7.15 12.60
CA ALA A 43 -5.37 6.57 12.16
C ALA A 43 -5.90 5.54 13.16
N ASP A 44 -7.23 5.42 13.24
CA ASP A 44 -7.87 4.31 13.92
C ASP A 44 -7.64 2.99 13.17
N GLU A 45 -7.80 1.88 13.90
CA GLU A 45 -7.47 0.54 13.40
C GLU A 45 -8.34 0.14 12.20
N ASP A 46 -9.64 0.39 12.30
CA ASP A 46 -10.61 0.00 11.27
C ASP A 46 -10.38 0.78 9.97
N ARG A 47 -10.10 2.09 10.06
CA ARG A 47 -9.75 2.89 8.87
C ARG A 47 -8.42 2.47 8.27
N ALA A 48 -7.41 2.21 9.10
CA ALA A 48 -6.10 1.76 8.60
C ALA A 48 -6.20 0.38 7.92
N GLN A 49 -7.00 -0.53 8.48
CA GLN A 49 -7.31 -1.83 7.89
C GLN A 49 -7.98 -1.68 6.52
N GLN A 50 -9.03 -0.86 6.43
CA GLN A 50 -9.73 -0.60 5.17
C GLN A 50 -8.83 0.03 4.11
N ASP A 51 -7.94 0.94 4.52
CA ASP A 51 -6.98 1.56 3.62
C ASP A 51 -5.95 0.56 3.10
N VAL A 52 -5.43 -0.32 3.96
CA VAL A 52 -4.52 -1.40 3.54
C VAL A 52 -5.21 -2.32 2.53
N GLU A 53 -6.41 -2.81 2.86
CA GLU A 53 -7.15 -3.73 1.98
C GLU A 53 -7.45 -3.11 0.63
N ARG A 54 -7.87 -1.84 0.62
CA ARG A 54 -8.15 -1.09 -0.62
C ARG A 54 -6.89 -0.92 -1.47
N VAL A 55 -5.77 -0.53 -0.86
CA VAL A 55 -4.52 -0.33 -1.59
C VAL A 55 -3.96 -1.65 -2.11
N VAL A 56 -3.94 -2.70 -1.30
CA VAL A 56 -3.47 -4.04 -1.72
C VAL A 56 -4.31 -4.55 -2.88
N LYS A 57 -5.65 -4.41 -2.80
CA LYS A 57 -6.53 -4.78 -3.91
C LYS A 57 -6.22 -3.98 -5.16
N GLN A 58 -6.10 -2.66 -5.06
CA GLN A 58 -5.80 -1.80 -6.20
C GLN A 58 -4.45 -2.16 -6.85
N LEU A 59 -3.40 -2.36 -6.06
CA LEU A 59 -2.08 -2.78 -6.55
C LEU A 59 -2.13 -4.16 -7.21
N GLY A 60 -2.95 -5.08 -6.70
CA GLY A 60 -3.18 -6.39 -7.31
C GLY A 60 -3.93 -6.30 -8.64
N ASP A 61 -4.99 -5.49 -8.70
CA ASP A 61 -5.78 -5.24 -9.93
C ASP A 61 -4.92 -4.58 -11.02
N GLU A 62 -3.96 -3.74 -10.62
CA GLU A 62 -2.98 -3.09 -11.51
C GLU A 62 -1.79 -3.99 -11.87
N GLY A 63 -1.69 -5.20 -11.29
CA GLY A 63 -0.60 -6.15 -11.54
C GLY A 63 0.74 -5.77 -10.93
N ALA A 64 0.76 -4.79 -10.02
CA ALA A 64 1.97 -4.28 -9.37
C ALA A 64 2.49 -5.17 -8.24
N ILE A 65 1.62 -6.01 -7.66
CA ILE A 65 1.94 -7.03 -6.66
C ILE A 65 1.25 -8.35 -7.03
N ARG A 66 1.84 -9.48 -6.64
CA ARG A 66 1.37 -10.84 -6.97
C ARG A 66 1.13 -11.68 -5.72
#